data_AF-A0A8S2YAP6-F1
#
_entry.id   AF-A0A8S2YAP6-F1
#
_cell.length_a   1.000
_cell.length_b   1.000
_cell.length_c   1.000
_cell.angle_alpha   90.00
_cell.angle_beta   90.00
_cell.angle_gamma   90.00
#
_symmetry.space_group_name_H-M   'P 1'
#
loop_
_entity.id
_entity.type
_entity.pdbx_description
1 polymer ?
#
loop_
_entity_poly.entity_id
_entity_poly.type
_entity_poly.pdbx_seq_one_letter_code
_entity_poly.pdbx_strand_id
1 'polypeptide(L)'
;MTTSTIKNSSDCAKCAICRCRCCINKRTKCSRVKKPPIQSDIKLNDHERRCCLILVRHGISRDEIDKRFSGWNDCDLSTIGNEQMHRTGQALHQAKLSVDICFTSVLKRAAKSLFIIQDEMDYLWLPVYNTWRLNDRMLGNLTGFNRDRADALFGQNQIKEWLTRPELAPP
;
A
#
# COMPACT_ATOMS: atom_id res chain seq x y z
N MET A 1 36.73 19.22 -52.96
CA MET A 1 35.46 18.73 -53.53
C MET A 1 35.32 17.29 -53.05
N THR A 2 34.53 16.97 -52.04
CA THR A 2 33.08 16.76 -52.18
C THR A 2 32.38 16.83 -50.81
N THR A 3 31.13 17.30 -50.88
CA THR A 3 30.14 17.52 -49.83
C THR A 3 29.62 16.25 -49.17
N SER A 4 29.28 16.30 -47.86
CA SER A 4 28.10 15.60 -47.33
C SER A 4 27.63 16.17 -45.98
N THR A 5 26.61 17.02 -46.08
CA THR A 5 25.35 17.00 -45.34
C THR A 5 25.38 16.71 -43.82
N ILE A 6 25.20 17.78 -43.04
CA ILE A 6 24.80 17.77 -41.63
C ILE A 6 23.45 17.05 -41.52
N LYS A 7 23.41 15.88 -40.89
CA LYS A 7 22.17 15.25 -40.44
C LYS A 7 21.80 15.83 -39.08
N ASN A 8 20.77 16.67 -39.06
CA ASN A 8 20.05 17.05 -37.87
C ASN A 8 19.46 15.78 -37.22
N SER A 9 19.94 15.40 -36.04
CA SER A 9 19.21 14.50 -35.15
C SER A 9 18.71 15.29 -33.95
N SER A 10 17.40 15.49 -33.94
CA SER A 10 16.60 16.31 -33.03
C SER A 10 16.43 15.73 -31.62
N ASP A 11 17.32 14.86 -31.13
CA ASP A 11 17.03 14.06 -29.93
C ASP A 11 17.84 14.45 -28.68
N CYS A 12 18.31 15.70 -28.61
CA CYS A 12 19.02 16.22 -27.44
C CYS A 12 18.15 17.09 -26.52
N ALA A 13 16.81 17.04 -26.63
CA ALA A 13 15.92 17.87 -25.82
C ALA A 13 15.49 17.24 -24.48
N LYS A 14 15.78 15.96 -24.21
CA LYS A 14 15.25 15.24 -23.03
C LYS A 14 16.24 15.02 -21.88
N CYS A 15 17.47 15.54 -21.95
CA CYS A 15 18.53 15.20 -21.00
C CYS A 15 18.89 16.34 -20.02
N ALA A 16 17.90 17.12 -19.55
CA ALA A 16 18.12 18.18 -18.56
C ALA A 16 18.44 17.67 -17.13
N ILE A 17 18.27 16.36 -16.87
CA ILE A 17 18.32 15.79 -15.51
C ILE A 17 19.69 15.20 -15.17
N CYS A 18 20.54 14.90 -16.15
CA CYS A 18 21.79 14.18 -15.91
C CYS A 18 23.00 15.09 -16.12
N ARG A 19 23.44 15.79 -15.06
CA ARG A 19 24.78 16.43 -15.01
C ARG A 19 25.89 15.38 -14.91
N CYS A 20 25.92 14.40 -15.81
CA CYS A 20 27.01 13.43 -15.89
C CYS A 20 28.15 13.97 -16.77
N ARG A 21 29.39 13.64 -16.42
CA ARG A 21 30.64 14.09 -17.08
C ARG A 21 30.75 13.73 -18.59
N CYS A 22 29.81 12.97 -19.15
CA CYS A 22 29.80 12.61 -20.57
C CYS A 22 29.40 13.77 -21.50
N CYS A 23 28.58 14.73 -21.03
CA CYS A 23 28.15 15.87 -21.86
C CYS A 23 29.29 16.86 -22.20
N ILE A 24 30.34 16.93 -21.38
CA ILE A 24 31.44 17.89 -21.57
C ILE A 24 32.35 17.51 -22.75
N ASN A 25 32.49 16.21 -23.06
CA ASN A 25 33.45 15.70 -24.04
C ASN A 25 32.84 15.26 -25.38
N LYS A 26 31.60 15.68 -25.71
CA LYS A 26 30.89 15.39 -26.98
C LYS A 26 31.06 13.94 -27.50
N ARG A 27 31.06 12.94 -26.60
CA ARG A 27 31.05 11.53 -27.02
C ARG A 27 29.61 11.13 -27.36
N THR A 28 29.41 10.55 -28.53
CA THR A 28 28.10 10.23 -29.12
C THR A 28 27.36 9.06 -28.47
N LYS A 29 27.93 8.38 -27.46
CA LYS A 29 27.25 7.29 -26.75
C LYS A 29 27.53 7.36 -25.25
N CYS A 30 26.48 7.66 -24.47
CA CYS A 30 26.47 7.49 -23.02
C CYS A 30 26.33 5.99 -22.71
N SER A 31 27.36 5.39 -22.11
CA SER A 31 27.37 3.95 -21.77
C SER A 31 26.63 3.61 -20.47
N ARG A 32 25.94 4.57 -19.83
CA ARG A 32 25.30 4.36 -18.52
C ARG A 32 23.77 4.49 -18.58
N VAL A 33 23.14 3.42 -18.12
CA VAL A 33 21.70 3.13 -18.00
C VAL A 33 21.04 2.65 -19.29
N LYS A 34 21.38 1.42 -19.70
CA LYS A 34 20.34 0.56 -20.27
C LYS A 34 19.32 0.32 -19.16
N LYS A 35 18.11 0.88 -19.27
CA LYS A 35 16.95 0.35 -18.53
C LYS A 35 16.92 -1.15 -18.88
N PRO A 36 16.87 -2.09 -17.92
CA PRO A 36 16.77 -3.49 -18.28
C PRO A 36 15.55 -3.64 -19.20
N PRO A 37 15.66 -4.34 -20.33
CA PRO A 37 14.49 -4.61 -21.15
C PRO A 37 13.48 -5.32 -20.25
N ILE A 38 12.28 -4.75 -20.11
CA ILE A 38 11.15 -5.51 -19.61
C ILE A 38 10.95 -6.58 -20.67
N GLN A 39 11.42 -7.80 -20.40
CA GLN A 39 11.27 -8.93 -21.30
C GLN A 39 9.76 -9.20 -21.40
N SER A 40 9.13 -8.70 -22.46
CA SER A 40 7.70 -8.86 -22.72
C SER A 40 7.33 -10.25 -23.22
N ASP A 41 8.30 -11.12 -23.47
CA ASP A 41 8.07 -12.40 -24.14
C ASP A 41 8.66 -13.56 -23.35
N ILE A 42 8.12 -13.80 -22.15
CA ILE A 42 8.34 -15.07 -21.45
C ILE A 42 7.06 -15.90 -21.62
N LYS A 43 7.11 -16.91 -22.50
CA LYS A 43 6.10 -17.97 -22.56
C LYS A 43 6.28 -18.85 -21.32
N LEU A 44 5.68 -18.44 -20.20
CA LEU A 44 5.60 -19.23 -18.99
C LEU A 44 4.46 -20.25 -19.13
N ASN A 45 4.71 -21.51 -18.76
CA ASN A 45 3.69 -22.55 -18.75
C ASN A 45 2.60 -22.20 -17.73
N ASP A 46 1.34 -22.57 -18.00
CA ASP A 46 0.16 -22.14 -17.22
C ASP A 46 0.20 -22.48 -15.71
N HIS A 47 1.13 -23.32 -15.26
CA HIS A 47 1.34 -23.65 -13.84
C HIS A 47 2.27 -22.68 -13.07
N GLU A 48 2.95 -21.75 -13.76
CA GLU A 48 4.01 -20.89 -13.19
C GLU A 48 3.59 -19.44 -12.93
N ARG A 49 2.37 -19.04 -13.29
CA ARG A 49 1.80 -17.71 -12.97
C ARG A 49 1.01 -17.72 -11.67
N ARG A 50 1.65 -18.06 -10.55
CA ARG A 50 1.00 -17.94 -9.24
C ARG A 50 1.19 -16.53 -8.71
N CYS A 51 0.25 -15.64 -9.02
CA CYS A 51 0.11 -14.39 -8.29
C CYS A 51 -0.44 -14.74 -6.89
N CYS A 52 0.36 -14.47 -5.85
CA CYS A 52 -0.08 -14.63 -4.47
C CYS A 52 -0.63 -13.29 -3.95
N LEU A 53 -1.86 -13.30 -3.43
CA LEU A 53 -2.45 -12.16 -2.75
C LEU A 53 -2.62 -12.50 -1.27
N ILE A 54 -1.96 -11.72 -0.41
CA ILE A 54 -2.06 -11.84 1.04
C ILE A 54 -2.92 -10.68 1.55
N LEU A 55 -4.05 -11.01 2.17
CA LEU A 55 -4.94 -10.01 2.78
C LEU A 55 -4.84 -10.14 4.29
N VAL A 56 -4.48 -9.04 4.95
CA VAL A 56 -4.39 -8.97 6.41
C VAL A 56 -5.27 -7.82 6.91
N ARG A 57 -6.16 -8.13 7.85
CA ARG A 57 -6.89 -7.09 8.60
C ARG A 57 -5.99 -6.59 9.73
N HIS A 58 -6.02 -5.29 9.99
CA HIS A 58 -5.29 -4.69 11.10
C HIS A 58 -5.66 -5.32 12.45
N GLY A 59 -4.75 -5.24 13.42
CA GLY A 59 -4.99 -5.68 14.79
C GLY A 59 -6.03 -4.82 15.52
N ILE A 60 -6.49 -5.29 16.69
CA ILE A 60 -7.48 -4.59 17.52
C ILE A 60 -7.02 -3.16 17.82
N SER A 61 -7.90 -2.19 17.56
CA SER A 61 -7.64 -0.76 17.81
C SER A 61 -8.03 -0.33 19.22
N ARG A 62 -7.58 0.85 19.66
CA ARG A 62 -8.01 1.44 20.94
C ARG A 62 -9.52 1.73 20.97
N ASP A 63 -10.07 2.24 19.87
CA ASP A 63 -11.51 2.50 19.77
C ASP A 63 -12.34 1.22 19.95
N GLU A 64 -11.84 0.07 19.51
CA GLU A 64 -12.53 -1.21 19.70
C GLU A 64 -12.56 -1.63 21.18
N ILE A 65 -11.47 -1.39 21.91
CA ILE A 65 -11.42 -1.58 23.37
C ILE A 65 -12.39 -0.63 24.08
N ASP A 66 -12.42 0.63 23.66
CA ASP A 66 -13.28 1.67 24.23
C ASP A 66 -14.75 1.57 23.78
N LYS A 67 -15.08 0.52 23.01
CA LYS A 67 -16.41 0.30 22.40
C LYS A 67 -16.90 1.52 21.62
N ARG A 68 -16.02 2.18 20.86
CA ARG A 68 -16.34 3.28 19.96
C ARG A 68 -16.38 2.82 18.52
N PHE A 69 -17.08 3.57 17.68
CA PHE A 69 -16.99 3.42 16.23
C PHE A 69 -15.76 4.15 15.70
N SER A 70 -14.89 3.44 14.98
CA SER A 70 -13.66 4.04 14.44
C SER A 70 -13.93 4.78 13.13
N GLY A 71 -14.41 4.08 12.10
CA GLY A 71 -14.53 4.64 10.76
C GLY A 71 -13.20 5.25 10.29
N TRP A 72 -13.22 6.49 9.82
CA TRP A 72 -12.01 7.23 9.40
C TRP A 72 -11.25 7.90 10.56
N ASN A 73 -11.66 7.70 11.82
CA ASN A 73 -10.87 8.13 12.96
C ASN A 73 -9.51 7.45 12.94
N ASP A 74 -8.46 8.25 13.09
CA ASP A 74 -7.07 7.79 13.02
C ASP A 74 -6.57 7.30 14.38
N CYS A 75 -7.28 6.30 14.92
CA CYS A 75 -6.96 5.67 16.19
C CYS A 75 -5.79 4.70 16.08
N ASP A 76 -5.08 4.53 17.20
CA ASP A 76 -3.91 3.67 17.29
C ASP A 76 -4.28 2.20 17.57
N LEU A 77 -3.33 1.29 17.34
CA LEU A 77 -3.44 -0.09 17.79
C LEU A 77 -3.43 -0.16 19.32
N SER A 78 -4.15 -1.14 19.84
CA SER A 78 -4.04 -1.55 21.24
C SER A 78 -2.79 -2.41 21.47
N THR A 79 -2.44 -2.64 22.73
CA THR A 79 -1.38 -3.60 23.09
C THR A 79 -1.67 -4.99 22.53
N ILE A 80 -2.92 -5.46 22.69
CA ILE A 80 -3.41 -6.72 22.12
C ILE A 80 -3.30 -6.71 20.60
N GLY A 81 -3.65 -5.60 19.96
CA GLY A 81 -3.55 -5.42 18.51
C GLY A 81 -2.11 -5.50 18.00
N ASN A 82 -1.14 -4.96 18.73
CA ASN A 82 0.27 -5.09 18.37
C ASN A 82 0.72 -6.56 18.46
N GLU A 83 0.40 -7.25 19.56
CA GLU A 83 0.73 -8.68 19.73
C GLU A 83 0.13 -9.57 18.63
N GLN A 84 -1.10 -9.28 18.19
CA GLN A 84 -1.73 -9.98 17.07
C GLN A 84 -0.92 -9.83 15.76
N MET A 85 -0.39 -8.64 15.51
CA MET A 85 0.39 -8.37 14.30
C MET A 85 1.77 -9.00 14.35
N HIS A 86 2.42 -9.05 15.52
CA HIS A 86 3.65 -9.82 15.71
C HIS A 86 3.43 -11.31 15.40
N ARG A 87 2.38 -11.92 15.96
CA ARG A 87 2.03 -13.32 15.68
C ARG A 87 1.73 -13.57 14.20
N THR A 88 1.06 -12.62 13.54
CA THR A 88 0.76 -12.70 12.12
C THR A 88 2.04 -12.63 11.28
N GLY A 89 2.94 -11.68 11.59
CA GLY A 89 4.25 -11.57 10.93
C GLY A 89 5.07 -12.85 11.07
N GLN A 90 5.15 -13.41 12.28
CA GLN A 90 5.84 -14.68 12.55
C GLN A 90 5.25 -15.85 11.77
N ALA A 91 3.92 -15.96 11.70
CA ALA A 91 3.26 -17.00 10.92
C ALA A 91 3.55 -16.88 9.41
N LEU A 92 3.55 -15.65 8.87
CA LEU A 92 3.87 -15.40 7.47
C LEU A 92 5.34 -15.71 7.16
N HIS A 93 6.25 -15.38 8.08
CA HIS A 93 7.67 -15.71 7.97
C HIS A 93 7.89 -17.23 7.99
N GLN A 94 7.25 -17.94 8.92
CA GLN A 94 7.32 -19.41 9.01
C GLN A 94 6.74 -20.11 7.78
N ALA A 95 5.71 -19.54 7.17
CA ALA A 95 5.13 -20.00 5.91
C ALA A 95 6.03 -19.75 4.68
N LYS A 96 7.15 -19.04 4.85
CA LYS A 96 8.13 -18.71 3.79
C LYS A 96 7.49 -18.01 2.59
N LEU A 97 6.54 -17.11 2.86
CA LEU A 97 5.88 -16.32 1.82
C LEU A 97 6.77 -15.15 1.38
N SER A 98 6.98 -15.04 0.07
CA SER A 98 7.68 -13.90 -0.53
C SER A 98 6.71 -12.78 -0.87
N VAL A 99 7.07 -11.55 -0.54
CA VAL A 99 6.27 -10.35 -0.84
C VAL A 99 7.13 -9.38 -1.65
N ASP A 100 6.60 -8.90 -2.78
CA ASP A 100 7.31 -7.94 -3.64
C ASP A 100 6.89 -6.49 -3.37
N ILE A 101 5.61 -6.28 -3.02
CA ILE A 101 4.99 -4.96 -2.87
C ILE A 101 3.94 -5.02 -1.77
N CYS A 102 3.88 -3.97 -0.95
CA CYS A 102 2.90 -3.82 0.10
C CYS A 102 1.91 -2.67 -0.20
N PHE A 103 0.66 -2.84 0.19
CA PHE A 103 -0.37 -1.80 0.12
C PHE A 103 -1.00 -1.61 1.49
N THR A 104 -1.31 -0.37 1.85
CA THR A 104 -2.06 -0.08 3.08
C THR A 104 -2.97 1.14 2.93
N SER A 105 -3.87 1.30 3.89
CA SER A 105 -4.69 2.49 4.03
C SER A 105 -3.86 3.69 4.50
N VAL A 106 -4.45 4.88 4.56
CA VAL A 106 -3.78 6.04 5.18
C VAL A 106 -3.95 6.11 6.70
N LEU A 107 -4.62 5.13 7.31
CA LEU A 107 -4.91 5.09 8.75
C LEU A 107 -3.77 4.42 9.52
N LYS A 108 -3.37 5.02 10.65
CA LYS A 108 -2.25 4.59 11.51
C LYS A 108 -2.34 3.13 11.91
N ARG A 109 -3.54 2.65 12.27
CA ARG A 109 -3.74 1.26 12.67
C ARG A 109 -3.30 0.26 11.60
N ALA A 110 -3.67 0.48 10.34
CA ALA A 110 -3.29 -0.41 9.24
C ALA A 110 -1.82 -0.22 8.85
N ALA A 111 -1.32 1.02 8.84
CA ALA A 111 0.08 1.31 8.55
C ALA A 111 1.03 0.66 9.58
N LYS A 112 0.71 0.77 10.89
CA LYS A 112 1.47 0.13 11.97
C LYS A 112 1.38 -1.39 11.93
N SER A 113 0.19 -1.95 11.65
CA SER A 113 0.04 -3.39 11.45
C SER A 113 0.95 -3.91 10.35
N LEU A 114 0.97 -3.24 9.19
CA LEU A 114 1.88 -3.60 8.09
C LEU A 114 3.35 -3.45 8.49
N PHE A 115 3.70 -2.37 9.20
CA PHE A 115 5.08 -2.15 9.66
C PHE A 115 5.57 -3.29 10.56
N ILE A 116 4.76 -3.69 11.55
CA ILE A 116 5.09 -4.82 12.45
C ILE A 116 5.28 -6.11 11.64
N ILE A 117 4.40 -6.38 10.67
CA ILE A 117 4.52 -7.58 9.83
C ILE A 117 5.79 -7.55 8.99
N GLN A 118 6.14 -6.40 8.40
CA GLN A 118 7.38 -6.26 7.62
C GLN A 118 8.63 -6.44 8.48
N ASP A 119 8.62 -5.97 9.72
CA ASP A 119 9.72 -6.15 10.67
C ASP A 119 9.92 -7.64 11.01
N GLU A 120 8.84 -8.35 11.35
CA GLU A 120 8.87 -9.81 11.63
C GLU A 120 9.28 -10.66 10.42
N MET A 121 9.00 -10.18 9.20
CA MET A 121 9.36 -10.87 7.96
C MET A 121 10.74 -10.47 7.39
N ASP A 122 11.44 -9.51 8.01
CA ASP A 122 12.69 -8.91 7.51
C ASP A 122 12.56 -8.25 6.12
N TYR A 123 11.42 -7.57 5.91
CA TYR A 123 10.99 -6.96 4.64
C TYR A 123 10.78 -5.44 4.72
N LEU A 124 11.43 -4.76 5.67
CA LEU A 124 11.32 -3.31 5.87
C LEU A 124 11.70 -2.45 4.64
N TRP A 125 12.47 -3.00 3.71
CA TRP A 125 12.94 -2.33 2.50
C TRP A 125 11.92 -2.35 1.35
N LEU A 126 10.82 -3.10 1.48
CA LEU A 126 9.82 -3.23 0.43
C LEU A 126 9.11 -1.89 0.15
N PRO A 127 8.72 -1.65 -1.12
CA PRO A 127 7.92 -0.49 -1.46
C PRO A 127 6.51 -0.62 -0.87
N VAL A 128 6.08 0.42 -0.16
CA VAL A 128 4.74 0.53 0.43
C VAL A 128 3.95 1.62 -0.30
N TYR A 129 2.75 1.28 -0.79
CA TYR A 129 1.83 2.23 -1.39
C TYR A 129 0.61 2.46 -0.50
N ASN A 130 0.45 3.71 -0.05
CA ASN A 130 -0.67 4.11 0.79
C ASN A 130 -1.78 4.72 -0.07
N THR A 131 -3.02 4.33 0.15
CA THR A 131 -4.17 4.93 -0.55
C THR A 131 -5.41 5.01 0.35
N TRP A 132 -6.12 6.14 0.27
CA TRP A 132 -7.38 6.34 0.99
C TRP A 132 -8.47 5.35 0.54
N ARG A 133 -8.33 4.75 -0.64
CA ARG A 133 -9.28 3.75 -1.17
C ARG A 133 -9.29 2.45 -0.36
N LEU A 134 -8.24 2.20 0.43
CA LEU A 134 -8.14 1.07 1.35
C LEU A 134 -8.54 1.46 2.78
N ASN A 135 -9.05 2.68 3.00
CA ASN A 135 -9.57 3.06 4.31
C ASN A 135 -10.80 2.24 4.67
N ASP A 136 -11.05 2.21 5.97
CA ASP A 136 -12.27 1.66 6.54
C ASP A 136 -13.51 2.41 6.04
N ARG A 137 -14.69 1.90 6.33
CA ARG A 137 -15.94 2.57 5.95
C ARG A 137 -16.05 3.92 6.67
N MET A 138 -16.42 4.98 5.95
CA MET A 138 -16.75 6.27 6.56
C MET A 138 -18.08 6.13 7.31
N LEU A 139 -18.07 6.42 8.61
CA LEU A 139 -19.24 6.27 9.49
C LEU A 139 -19.94 7.60 9.83
N GLY A 140 -19.52 8.70 9.19
CA GLY A 140 -20.13 10.01 9.41
C GLY A 140 -20.03 10.45 10.88
N ASN A 141 -21.15 10.92 11.42
CA ASN A 141 -21.30 11.37 12.79
C ASN A 141 -21.28 10.23 13.82
N LEU A 142 -21.39 8.97 13.38
CA LEU A 142 -21.19 7.83 14.30
C LEU A 142 -19.72 7.67 14.71
N THR A 143 -18.77 8.19 13.95
CA THR A 143 -17.35 8.09 14.29
C THR A 143 -17.07 8.72 15.67
N GLY A 144 -16.38 7.96 16.54
CA GLY A 144 -16.08 8.32 17.93
C GLY A 144 -17.24 8.09 18.91
N PHE A 145 -18.44 7.80 18.42
CA PHE A 145 -19.60 7.53 19.26
C PHE A 145 -19.45 6.19 19.98
N ASN A 146 -19.88 6.12 21.25
CA ASN A 146 -19.87 4.88 22.01
C ASN A 146 -21.02 3.97 21.53
N ARG A 147 -20.74 2.68 21.35
CA ARG A 147 -21.69 1.68 20.82
C ARG A 147 -22.90 1.52 21.72
N ASP A 148 -22.70 1.43 23.04
CA ASP A 148 -23.79 1.25 24.01
C ASP A 148 -24.74 2.47 23.98
N ARG A 149 -24.19 3.67 23.82
CA ARG A 149 -24.98 4.90 23.64
C ARG A 149 -25.70 4.95 22.28
N ALA A 150 -25.04 4.50 21.22
CA ALA A 150 -25.67 4.45 19.90
C ALA A 150 -26.86 3.51 19.90
N ASP A 151 -26.71 2.33 20.50
CA ASP A 151 -27.76 1.32 20.62
C ASP A 151 -29.00 1.90 21.33
N ALA A 152 -28.79 2.71 22.38
CA ALA A 152 -29.87 3.37 23.11
C ALA A 152 -30.58 4.46 22.29
N LEU A 153 -29.88 5.16 21.39
CA LEU A 153 -30.44 6.27 20.62
C LEU A 153 -31.08 5.84 19.31
N PHE A 154 -30.45 4.91 18.59
CA PHE A 154 -30.84 4.53 17.22
C PHE A 154 -31.43 3.12 17.15
N GLY A 155 -31.21 2.30 18.18
CA GLY A 155 -31.60 0.89 18.18
C GLY A 155 -30.63 0.00 17.41
N GLN A 156 -30.47 -1.23 17.90
CA GLN A 156 -29.53 -2.20 17.35
C GLN A 156 -29.83 -2.60 15.90
N ASN A 157 -31.11 -2.67 15.52
CA ASN A 157 -31.51 -3.03 14.16
C ASN A 157 -31.03 -1.97 13.15
N GLN A 158 -31.20 -0.68 13.47
CA GLN A 158 -30.78 0.42 12.61
C GLN A 158 -29.25 0.46 12.45
N ILE A 159 -28.53 0.29 13.55
CA ILE A 159 -27.06 0.26 13.54
C ILE A 159 -26.56 -0.94 12.71
N LYS A 160 -27.17 -2.11 12.89
CA LYS A 160 -26.85 -3.29 12.09
C LYS A 160 -27.10 -3.05 10.61
N GLU A 161 -28.20 -2.40 10.24
CA GLU A 161 -28.48 -2.03 8.86
C GLU A 161 -27.40 -1.11 8.28
N TRP A 162 -27.02 -0.04 8.99
CA TRP A 162 -25.95 0.84 8.56
C TRP A 162 -24.61 0.12 8.42
N LEU A 163 -24.26 -0.79 9.33
CA LEU A 163 -22.97 -1.49 9.27
C LEU A 163 -22.94 -2.58 8.18
N THR A 164 -24.07 -3.22 7.90
CA THR A 164 -24.13 -4.37 6.98
C THR A 164 -24.39 -3.94 5.54
N ARG A 165 -25.26 -2.95 5.32
CA ARG A 165 -25.69 -2.54 3.97
C ARG A 165 -24.81 -1.41 3.46
N PRO A 166 -24.08 -1.59 2.35
CA PRO A 166 -23.22 -0.54 1.79
C PRO A 166 -24.02 0.63 1.20
N GLU A 167 -25.27 0.42 0.79
CA GLU A 167 -26.12 1.45 0.18
C GLU A 167 -26.66 2.45 1.21
N LEU A 168 -26.75 2.06 2.47
CA LEU A 168 -27.27 2.90 3.54
C LEU A 168 -26.14 3.68 4.20
N ALA A 169 -26.11 4.99 3.99
CA ALA A 169 -25.16 5.85 4.68
C ALA A 169 -25.56 6.01 6.17
N PRO A 170 -24.63 5.80 7.12
CA PRO A 170 -24.84 6.21 8.50
C PRO A 170 -24.95 7.74 8.63
N PRO A 171 -25.54 8.24 9.73
CA PRO A 171 -25.79 9.66 9.96
C PRO A 171 -24.51 10.49 10.10
#